data_AF-A6HBL4-F1
#
_entry.id   AF-A6HBL4-F1
#
_cell.length_a   1.000
_cell.length_b   1.000
_cell.length_c   1.000
_cell.angle_alpha   90.00
_cell.angle_beta   90.00
_cell.angle_gamma   90.00
#
_symmetry.space_group_name_H-M   'P 1'
#
loop_
_entity.id
_entity.type
_entity.pdbx_description
1 polymer ?
#
loop_
_entity_poly.entity_id
_entity_poly.type
_entity_poly.pdbx_seq_one_letter_code
_entity_poly.pdbx_strand_id
1 'polypeptide(L)'
;MEYLKQWSKPREDMECDDLKELPEPTPVKTRLPPEVFGDALMVLEFLNAFGELFDLQDEFPEGVTLEVLEEALVGNDSEGPLCELLFFFLTAIFQAMAEEEEEVAKEQITDADTKDLTEALDEDADPTKSALSAVAALAAAWPQLHQGCSLKSLDLDSCTLSEILRLHILASG
;
A
#
# COMPACT_ATOMS: atom_id res chain seq x y z
N MET A 1 -51.73 -18.16 -26.53
CA MET A 1 -50.55 -17.74 -27.30
C MET A 1 -50.13 -16.29 -27.03
N GLU A 2 -51.07 -15.35 -26.80
CA GLU A 2 -50.75 -13.94 -26.48
C GLU A 2 -50.04 -13.74 -25.14
N TYR A 3 -50.42 -14.49 -24.10
CA TYR A 3 -49.76 -14.47 -22.78
C TYR A 3 -48.27 -14.85 -22.85
N LEU A 4 -47.92 -15.87 -23.65
CA LEU A 4 -46.53 -16.30 -23.86
C LEU A 4 -45.67 -15.21 -24.52
N LYS A 5 -46.27 -14.42 -25.43
CA LYS A 5 -45.58 -13.27 -26.07
C LYS A 5 -45.36 -12.09 -25.13
N GLN A 6 -46.19 -11.91 -24.11
CA GLN A 6 -45.98 -10.90 -23.06
C GLN A 6 -44.96 -11.39 -22.03
N TRP A 7 -44.92 -12.69 -21.74
CA TRP A 7 -43.89 -13.34 -20.92
C TRP A 7 -42.48 -13.25 -21.49
N SER A 8 -42.33 -13.30 -22.82
CA SER A 8 -41.03 -13.19 -23.48
C SER A 8 -40.54 -11.76 -23.73
N LYS A 9 -41.28 -10.72 -23.30
CA LYS A 9 -40.80 -9.34 -23.45
C LYS A 9 -39.67 -9.10 -22.46
N PRO A 10 -38.59 -8.39 -22.83
CA PRO A 10 -37.61 -7.90 -21.88
C PRO A 10 -38.31 -7.07 -20.79
N ARG A 11 -37.97 -7.34 -19.53
CA ARG A 11 -38.47 -6.64 -18.35
C ARG A 11 -37.30 -6.35 -17.42
N GLU A 12 -37.50 -5.40 -16.52
CA GLU A 12 -36.54 -5.13 -15.45
C GLU A 12 -36.62 -6.27 -14.41
N ASP A 13 -35.49 -6.66 -13.81
CA ASP A 13 -35.38 -7.86 -12.99
C ASP A 13 -36.32 -7.82 -11.77
N MET A 14 -36.54 -6.64 -11.18
CA MET A 14 -37.44 -6.42 -10.06
C MET A 14 -38.93 -6.45 -10.48
N GLU A 15 -39.22 -6.40 -11.78
CA GLU A 15 -40.58 -6.52 -12.34
C GLU A 15 -40.93 -7.97 -12.72
N CYS A 16 -40.05 -8.93 -12.44
CA CYS A 16 -40.29 -10.35 -12.67
C CYS A 16 -41.26 -10.94 -11.63
N ASP A 17 -42.25 -11.70 -12.10
CA ASP A 17 -43.29 -12.30 -11.25
C ASP A 17 -42.80 -13.56 -10.50
N ASP A 18 -41.56 -14.01 -10.75
CA ASP A 18 -40.95 -15.24 -10.26
C ASP A 18 -39.67 -15.02 -9.43
N LEU A 19 -39.52 -13.82 -8.86
CA LEU A 19 -38.46 -13.50 -7.91
C LEU A 19 -38.40 -14.54 -6.79
N LYS A 20 -37.20 -15.03 -6.51
CA LYS A 20 -36.92 -15.96 -5.41
C LYS A 20 -36.14 -15.23 -4.34
N GLU A 21 -36.34 -15.64 -3.10
CA GLU A 21 -35.47 -15.20 -2.01
C GLU A 21 -34.02 -15.58 -2.33
N LEU A 22 -33.10 -14.65 -2.03
CA LEU A 22 -31.67 -14.95 -2.11
C LEU A 22 -31.36 -16.08 -1.13
N PRO A 23 -30.47 -17.02 -1.51
CA PRO A 23 -30.02 -18.04 -0.57
C PRO A 23 -29.35 -17.37 0.63
N GLU A 24 -29.45 -18.00 1.80
CA GLU A 24 -28.70 -17.56 2.96
C GLU A 24 -27.19 -17.63 2.64
N PRO A 25 -26.45 -16.51 2.77
CA PRO A 25 -25.03 -16.50 2.46
C PRO A 25 -24.28 -17.42 3.42
N THR A 26 -23.36 -18.21 2.89
CA THR A 26 -22.47 -19.04 3.73
C THR A 26 -21.34 -18.17 4.27
N PRO A 27 -21.15 -18.07 5.60
CA PRO A 27 -20.06 -17.30 6.16
C PRO A 27 -18.70 -17.78 5.68
N VAL A 28 -17.80 -16.84 5.37
CA VAL A 28 -16.41 -17.14 5.01
C VAL A 28 -15.70 -17.74 6.22
N LYS A 29 -15.02 -18.86 6.02
CA LYS A 29 -14.19 -19.48 7.05
C LYS A 29 -12.82 -18.84 7.01
N THR A 30 -12.52 -18.03 8.02
CA THR A 30 -11.27 -17.27 8.13
C THR A 30 -10.81 -17.19 9.57
N ARG A 31 -9.50 -17.05 9.78
CA ARG A 31 -8.92 -16.70 11.09
C ARG A 31 -8.99 -15.20 11.39
N LEU A 32 -9.31 -14.37 10.40
CA LEU A 32 -9.37 -12.92 10.56
C LEU A 32 -10.56 -12.49 11.43
N PRO A 33 -10.36 -11.53 12.35
CA PRO A 33 -11.46 -10.86 13.01
C PRO A 33 -12.41 -10.19 11.99
N PRO A 34 -13.74 -10.26 12.19
CA PRO A 34 -14.71 -9.66 11.26
C PRO A 34 -14.48 -8.16 11.01
N GLU A 35 -13.91 -7.45 12.00
CA GLU A 35 -13.67 -6.01 11.95
C GLU A 35 -12.60 -5.61 10.93
N VAL A 36 -11.64 -6.50 10.65
CA VAL A 36 -10.51 -6.23 9.73
C VAL A 36 -10.62 -6.99 8.41
N PHE A 37 -11.63 -7.85 8.26
CA PHE A 37 -11.80 -8.68 7.07
C PHE A 37 -11.93 -7.85 5.78
N GLY A 38 -12.66 -6.73 5.84
CA GLY A 38 -12.79 -5.81 4.70
C GLY A 38 -11.46 -5.19 4.29
N ASP A 39 -10.66 -4.74 5.26
CA ASP A 39 -9.34 -4.16 4.99
C ASP A 39 -8.37 -5.19 4.43
N ALA A 40 -8.41 -6.43 4.95
CA ALA A 40 -7.61 -7.53 4.42
C ALA A 40 -7.99 -7.84 2.96
N LEU A 41 -9.28 -7.85 2.61
CA LEU A 41 -9.71 -8.03 1.22
C LEU A 41 -9.27 -6.87 0.32
N MET A 42 -9.27 -5.64 0.82
CA MET A 42 -8.75 -4.49 0.07
C MET A 42 -7.27 -4.66 -0.27
N VAL A 43 -6.46 -5.08 0.70
CA VAL A 43 -5.03 -5.37 0.48
C VAL A 43 -4.84 -6.54 -0.48
N LEU A 44 -5.63 -7.61 -0.32
CA LEU A 44 -5.59 -8.77 -1.22
C LEU A 44 -5.95 -8.38 -2.67
N GLU A 45 -6.97 -7.56 -2.85
CA GLU A 45 -7.37 -7.05 -4.16
C GLU A 45 -6.29 -6.16 -4.77
N PHE A 46 -5.66 -5.29 -3.96
CA PHE A 46 -4.52 -4.49 -4.41
C PHE A 46 -3.37 -5.37 -4.90
N LEU A 47 -2.95 -6.36 -4.11
CA LEU A 47 -1.87 -7.28 -4.48
C LEU A 47 -2.21 -8.08 -5.74
N ASN A 48 -3.46 -8.50 -5.90
CA ASN A 48 -3.91 -9.21 -7.09
C ASN A 48 -4.00 -8.30 -8.34
N ALA A 49 -4.44 -7.04 -8.18
CA ALA A 49 -4.62 -6.12 -9.29
C ALA A 49 -3.33 -5.45 -9.75
N PHE A 50 -2.41 -5.16 -8.83
CA PHE A 50 -1.20 -4.38 -9.08
C PHE A 50 0.10 -5.15 -8.84
N GLY A 51 0.04 -6.38 -8.31
CA GLY A 51 1.24 -7.16 -8.00
C GLY A 51 2.19 -7.35 -9.19
N GLU A 52 1.66 -7.50 -10.41
CA GLU A 52 2.47 -7.62 -11.63
C GLU A 52 3.29 -6.36 -11.92
N LEU A 53 2.80 -5.17 -11.56
CA LEU A 53 3.53 -3.91 -11.79
C LEU A 53 4.76 -3.75 -10.90
N PHE A 54 4.79 -4.47 -9.78
CA PHE A 54 5.85 -4.42 -8.77
C PHE A 54 6.64 -5.73 -8.70
N ASP A 55 6.50 -6.59 -9.71
CA ASP A 55 7.19 -7.89 -9.77
C ASP A 55 6.89 -8.84 -8.59
N LEU A 56 5.69 -8.75 -7.98
CA LEU A 56 5.27 -9.55 -6.81
C LEU A 56 5.50 -11.07 -6.93
N GLN A 57 5.59 -11.58 -8.15
CA GLN A 57 5.79 -13.01 -8.42
C GLN A 57 7.21 -13.49 -8.09
N ASP A 58 8.17 -12.57 -7.94
CA ASP A 58 9.53 -12.90 -7.51
C ASP A 58 9.53 -13.37 -6.05
N GLU A 59 8.69 -12.78 -5.20
CA GLU A 59 8.50 -13.15 -3.79
C GLU A 59 7.38 -14.18 -3.60
N PHE A 60 6.29 -14.05 -4.35
CA PHE A 60 5.11 -14.91 -4.25
C PHE A 60 4.74 -15.52 -5.62
N PRO A 61 5.43 -16.57 -6.09
CA PRO A 61 5.25 -17.12 -7.45
C PRO A 61 3.83 -17.63 -7.79
N GLU A 62 3.05 -17.98 -6.76
CA GLU A 62 1.65 -18.42 -6.90
C GLU A 62 0.65 -17.29 -6.56
N GLY A 63 1.14 -16.07 -6.36
CA GLY A 63 0.40 -14.95 -5.82
C GLY A 63 0.11 -15.06 -4.32
N VAL A 64 -0.60 -14.06 -3.80
CA VAL A 64 -1.02 -14.01 -2.39
C VAL A 64 -2.48 -14.44 -2.31
N THR A 65 -2.74 -15.56 -1.63
CA THR A 65 -4.12 -16.02 -1.37
C THR A 65 -4.64 -15.50 -0.03
N LEU A 66 -5.94 -15.67 0.23
CA LEU A 66 -6.51 -15.34 1.54
C LEU A 66 -5.83 -16.13 2.67
N GLU A 67 -5.47 -17.39 2.44
CA GLU A 67 -4.77 -18.21 3.42
C GLU A 67 -3.36 -17.67 3.74
N VAL A 68 -2.64 -17.21 2.72
CA VAL A 68 -1.31 -16.58 2.89
C VAL A 68 -1.44 -15.27 3.66
N LEU A 69 -2.40 -14.42 3.28
CA LEU A 69 -2.64 -13.16 3.98
C LEU A 69 -3.11 -13.38 5.42
N GLU A 70 -3.92 -14.40 5.67
CA GLU A 70 -4.30 -14.83 7.01
C GLU A 70 -3.09 -15.22 7.86
N GLU A 71 -2.16 -15.98 7.29
CA GLU A 71 -0.92 -16.35 7.99
C GLU A 71 -0.03 -15.13 8.23
N ALA A 72 0.01 -14.17 7.30
CA ALA A 72 0.75 -12.94 7.51
C ALA A 72 0.19 -12.11 8.68
N LEU A 73 -1.14 -12.02 8.81
CA LEU A 73 -1.77 -11.16 9.81
C LEU A 73 -1.91 -11.82 11.19
N VAL A 74 -2.05 -13.14 11.25
CA VAL A 74 -2.33 -13.88 12.50
C VAL A 74 -1.16 -14.75 12.95
N GLY A 75 -0.24 -15.07 12.03
CA GLY A 75 0.96 -15.86 12.29
C GLY A 75 1.95 -15.15 13.23
N ASN A 76 2.92 -15.93 13.73
CA ASN A 76 3.99 -15.42 14.59
C ASN A 76 5.38 -15.81 14.06
N ASP A 77 5.47 -16.05 12.76
CA ASP A 77 6.73 -16.40 12.09
C ASP A 77 7.44 -15.13 11.63
N SER A 78 8.64 -14.90 12.16
CA SER A 78 9.49 -13.75 11.80
C SER A 78 10.03 -13.84 10.37
N GLU A 79 10.02 -15.02 9.76
CA GLU A 79 10.42 -15.26 8.37
C GLU A 79 9.20 -15.71 7.53
N GLY A 80 8.00 -15.43 8.04
CA GLY A 80 6.74 -15.78 7.39
C GLY A 80 6.29 -14.76 6.34
N PRO A 81 5.08 -14.94 5.78
CA PRO A 81 4.58 -14.12 4.67
C PRO A 81 4.40 -12.64 5.01
N LEU A 82 4.27 -12.28 6.30
CA LEU A 82 4.28 -10.86 6.70
C LEU A 82 5.64 -10.22 6.43
N CYS A 83 6.73 -10.92 6.72
CA CYS A 83 8.08 -10.44 6.49
C CYS A 83 8.30 -10.20 4.99
N GLU A 84 7.95 -11.18 4.16
CA GLU A 84 8.04 -11.09 2.70
C GLU A 84 7.18 -9.96 2.13
N LEU A 85 5.93 -9.79 2.60
CA LEU A 85 5.08 -8.68 2.19
C LEU A 85 5.69 -7.32 2.54
N LEU A 86 6.26 -7.19 3.75
CA LEU A 86 6.91 -5.94 4.16
C LEU A 86 8.19 -5.67 3.36
N PHE A 87 8.95 -6.71 2.99
CA PHE A 87 10.09 -6.55 2.08
C PHE A 87 9.66 -6.05 0.71
N PHE A 88 8.63 -6.69 0.14
CA PHE A 88 8.04 -6.28 -1.13
C PHE A 88 7.61 -4.82 -1.10
N PHE A 89 6.80 -4.41 -0.10
CA PHE A 89 6.31 -3.04 0.00
C PHE A 89 7.44 -2.01 0.21
N LEU A 90 8.38 -2.27 1.11
CA LEU A 90 9.49 -1.33 1.36
C LEU A 90 10.39 -1.19 0.15
N THR A 91 10.65 -2.29 -0.57
CA THR A 91 11.44 -2.26 -1.80
C THR A 91 10.75 -1.41 -2.87
N ALA A 92 9.46 -1.63 -3.11
CA ALA A 92 8.68 -0.84 -4.06
C ALA A 92 8.64 0.65 -3.67
N ILE A 93 8.46 0.96 -2.37
CA ILE A 93 8.48 2.34 -1.86
C ILE A 93 9.84 2.99 -2.11
N PHE A 94 10.94 2.33 -1.78
CA PHE A 94 12.28 2.90 -1.96
C PHE A 94 12.66 3.08 -3.43
N GLN A 95 12.19 2.19 -4.31
CA GLN A 95 12.33 2.36 -5.76
C GLN A 95 11.56 3.59 -6.24
N ALA A 96 10.28 3.72 -5.87
CA ALA A 96 9.46 4.88 -6.24
C ALA A 96 10.07 6.20 -5.73
N MET A 97 10.54 6.24 -4.47
CA MET A 97 11.23 7.41 -3.92
C MET A 97 12.50 7.76 -4.70
N ALA A 98 13.27 6.77 -5.16
CA ALA A 98 14.47 7.01 -5.94
C ALA A 98 14.15 7.57 -7.34
N GLU A 99 13.08 7.08 -7.97
CA GLU A 99 12.59 7.60 -9.25
C GLU A 99 12.08 9.04 -9.11
N GLU A 100 11.30 9.34 -8.06
CA GLU A 100 10.84 10.70 -7.76
C GLU A 100 12.01 11.68 -7.54
N GLU A 101 13.01 11.30 -6.76
CA GLU A 101 14.22 12.12 -6.55
C GLU A 101 14.97 12.42 -7.87
N GLU A 102 15.03 11.44 -8.78
CA GLU A 102 15.69 11.60 -10.07
C GLU A 102 14.91 12.58 -10.98
N GLU A 103 13.58 12.48 -11.03
CA GLU A 103 12.73 13.40 -11.80
C GLU A 103 12.81 14.83 -11.27
N VAL A 104 12.75 15.02 -9.94
CA VAL A 104 12.92 16.35 -9.32
C VAL A 104 14.30 16.94 -9.63
N ALA A 105 15.36 16.12 -9.60
CA ALA A 105 16.69 16.58 -9.96
C ALA A 105 16.77 17.03 -11.43
N LYS A 106 16.09 16.32 -12.36
CA LYS A 106 16.00 16.72 -13.77
C LYS A 106 15.24 18.03 -13.93
N GLU A 107 14.11 18.19 -13.24
CA GLU A 107 13.29 19.41 -13.28
C GLU A 107 14.05 20.62 -12.73
N GLN A 108 14.77 20.48 -11.61
CA GLN A 108 15.60 21.55 -11.04
C GLN A 108 16.74 21.99 -11.97
N ILE A 109 17.31 21.07 -12.75
CA ILE A 109 18.30 21.41 -13.78
C ILE A 109 17.66 22.23 -14.91
N THR A 110 16.39 21.97 -15.25
CA THR A 110 15.66 22.72 -16.28
C THR A 110 15.13 24.08 -15.80
N ASP A 111 14.76 24.19 -14.51
CA ASP A 111 14.20 25.41 -13.91
C ASP A 111 15.27 26.38 -13.37
N ALA A 112 16.52 25.94 -13.23
CA ALA A 112 17.65 26.82 -12.88
C ALA A 112 17.86 27.98 -13.87
N ASP A 113 17.30 27.89 -15.08
CA ASP A 113 17.31 28.97 -16.08
C ASP A 113 16.16 30.00 -15.89
N THR A 114 15.17 29.76 -15.02
CA THR A 114 14.06 30.69 -14.77
C THR A 114 13.52 30.67 -13.34
N LYS A 115 14.01 31.62 -12.52
CA LYS A 115 13.36 32.39 -11.42
C LYS A 115 13.61 32.08 -9.92
N ASP A 116 13.92 33.20 -9.26
CA ASP A 116 13.47 33.79 -7.99
C ASP A 116 13.09 32.90 -6.78
N LEU A 117 13.97 33.00 -5.78
CA LEU A 117 13.97 32.41 -4.43
C LEU A 117 12.87 32.95 -3.47
N THR A 118 11.73 33.42 -3.95
CA THR A 118 10.76 34.14 -3.09
C THR A 118 9.65 33.30 -2.46
N GLU A 119 9.54 32.01 -2.77
CA GLU A 119 8.45 31.15 -2.24
C GLU A 119 8.81 30.37 -0.97
N ALA A 120 10.03 30.50 -0.44
CA ALA A 120 10.53 29.68 0.67
C ALA A 120 10.21 30.18 2.09
N LEU A 121 9.33 31.18 2.25
CA LEU A 121 8.96 31.72 3.57
C LEU A 121 7.46 31.57 3.80
N ASP A 122 7.06 30.36 4.19
CA ASP A 122 5.73 30.09 4.71
C ASP A 122 5.66 30.60 6.17
N GLU A 123 5.42 31.90 6.34
CA GLU A 123 5.44 32.60 7.65
C GLU A 123 4.28 32.20 8.59
N ASP A 124 3.34 31.35 8.15
CA ASP A 124 2.14 30.92 8.89
C ASP A 124 2.08 29.40 9.20
N ALA A 125 3.21 28.71 9.21
CA ALA A 125 3.24 27.28 9.51
C ALA A 125 2.77 26.99 10.96
N ASP A 126 1.68 26.23 11.11
CA ASP A 126 1.20 25.69 12.39
C ASP A 126 2.38 25.09 13.17
N PRO A 127 2.65 25.54 14.41
CA PRO A 127 3.76 25.03 15.23
C PRO A 127 3.78 23.50 15.34
N THR A 128 2.60 22.87 15.28
CA THR A 128 2.46 21.42 15.29
C THR A 128 3.03 20.78 14.03
N LYS A 129 2.71 21.33 12.85
CA LYS A 129 3.23 20.85 11.55
C LYS A 129 4.73 21.08 11.43
N SER A 130 5.21 22.24 11.86
CA SER A 130 6.65 22.55 11.88
C SER A 130 7.42 21.58 12.79
N ALA A 131 6.89 21.28 13.97
CA ALA A 131 7.50 20.31 14.87
C ALA A 131 7.51 18.89 14.29
N LEU A 132 6.41 18.45 13.66
CA LEU A 132 6.34 17.13 12.99
C LEU A 132 7.35 17.02 11.84
N SER A 133 7.40 18.04 10.98
CA SER A 133 8.37 18.10 9.88
C SER A 133 9.82 18.08 10.38
N ALA A 134 10.13 18.79 11.47
CA ALA A 134 11.46 18.76 12.08
C ALA A 134 11.82 17.36 12.62
N VAL A 135 10.87 16.67 13.25
CA VAL A 135 11.07 15.29 13.72
C VAL A 135 11.27 14.32 12.55
N ALA A 136 10.48 14.47 11.49
CA ALA A 136 10.61 13.67 10.27
C ALA A 136 11.99 13.87 9.61
N ALA A 137 12.45 15.11 9.49
CA ALA A 137 13.77 15.43 8.97
C ALA A 137 14.91 14.82 9.82
N LEU A 138 14.78 14.82 11.15
CA LEU A 138 15.74 14.18 12.04
C LEU A 138 15.74 12.65 11.87
N ALA A 139 14.56 12.04 11.70
CA ALA A 139 14.45 10.60 11.44
C ALA A 139 15.04 10.22 10.08
N ALA A 140 14.80 11.02 9.04
CA ALA A 140 15.38 10.84 7.71
C ALA A 140 16.92 10.96 7.71
N ALA A 141 17.48 11.81 8.57
CA ALA A 141 18.93 11.96 8.72
C ALA A 141 19.59 10.87 9.58
N TRP A 142 18.80 10.09 10.33
CA TRP A 142 19.31 9.11 11.30
C TRP A 142 20.19 8.02 10.66
N PRO A 143 19.80 7.35 9.55
CA PRO A 143 20.65 6.38 8.87
C PRO A 143 22.00 6.97 8.46
N GLN A 144 21.98 8.19 7.89
CA GLN A 144 23.20 8.85 7.42
C GLN A 144 24.14 9.17 8.58
N LEU A 145 23.60 9.55 9.74
CA LEU A 145 24.38 9.90 10.92
C LEU A 145 25.00 8.68 11.62
N HIS A 146 24.26 7.56 11.70
CA HIS A 146 24.66 6.41 12.51
C HIS A 146 25.20 5.22 11.71
N GLN A 147 24.76 5.06 10.47
CA GLN A 147 25.13 3.95 9.58
C GLN A 147 25.93 4.44 8.36
N GLY A 148 26.02 5.75 8.14
CA GLY A 148 26.89 6.35 7.13
C GLY A 148 26.33 6.34 5.71
N CYS A 149 25.08 5.92 5.53
CA CYS A 149 24.40 5.81 4.25
C CYS A 149 22.91 6.17 4.36
N SER A 150 22.20 6.27 3.24
CA SER A 150 20.78 6.63 3.22
C SER A 150 19.88 5.44 3.60
N LEU A 151 18.64 5.72 4.02
CA LEU A 151 17.67 4.68 4.40
C LEU A 151 17.50 3.60 3.33
N LYS A 152 17.40 4.02 2.06
CA LYS A 152 17.24 3.13 0.89
C LYS A 152 18.45 2.25 0.58
N SER A 153 19.60 2.52 1.20
CA SER A 153 20.84 1.76 1.02
C SER A 153 21.14 0.80 2.16
N LEU A 154 20.22 0.68 3.12
CA LEU A 154 20.34 -0.29 4.19
C LEU A 154 19.95 -1.68 3.71
N ASP A 155 20.70 -2.68 4.16
CA ASP A 155 20.40 -4.07 3.87
C ASP A 155 19.09 -4.46 4.57
N LEU A 156 18.12 -4.87 3.75
CA LEU A 156 16.80 -5.28 4.20
C LEU A 156 16.77 -6.80 4.41
N ASP A 157 16.68 -7.21 5.67
CA ASP A 157 16.59 -8.60 6.09
C ASP A 157 15.65 -8.74 7.31
N SER A 158 15.39 -9.97 7.74
CA SER A 158 14.39 -10.27 8.80
C SER A 158 14.78 -9.67 10.16
N CYS A 159 16.07 -9.40 10.38
CA CYS A 159 16.60 -8.80 11.60
C CYS A 159 16.63 -7.26 11.53
N THR A 160 16.69 -6.66 10.34
CA THR A 160 16.73 -5.20 10.15
C THR A 160 15.37 -4.59 9.83
N LEU A 161 14.42 -5.39 9.33
CA LEU A 161 13.11 -4.98 8.83
C LEU A 161 12.36 -4.01 9.75
N SER A 162 12.21 -4.39 11.03
CA SER A 162 11.43 -3.59 11.99
C SER A 162 12.02 -2.21 12.22
N GLU A 163 13.35 -2.09 12.21
CA GLU A 163 14.04 -0.81 12.39
C GLU A 163 13.96 0.05 11.13
N ILE A 164 14.13 -0.55 9.95
CA ILE A 164 14.00 0.15 8.66
C ILE A 164 12.57 0.68 8.50
N LEU A 165 11.55 -0.13 8.78
CA LEU A 165 10.15 0.29 8.74
C LEU A 165 9.87 1.42 9.75
N ARG A 166 10.39 1.32 10.98
CA ARG A 166 10.25 2.37 11.99
C ARG A 166 10.84 3.70 11.50
N LEU A 167 12.05 3.66 10.94
CA LEU A 167 12.73 4.85 10.42
C LEU A 167 11.97 5.45 9.23
N HIS A 168 11.46 4.62 8.32
CA HIS A 168 10.63 5.07 7.20
C HIS A 168 9.36 5.79 7.70
N ILE A 169 8.57 5.17 8.59
CA ILE A 169 7.34 5.76 9.13
C ILE A 169 7.62 7.10 9.83
N LEU A 170 8.72 7.19 10.59
CA LEU A 170 9.09 8.43 11.26
C LEU A 170 9.55 9.51 10.28
N ALA A 171 10.20 9.13 9.18
CA ALA A 171 10.71 10.06 8.17
C ALA A 171 9.63 10.59 7.21
N SER A 172 8.53 9.85 7.01
CA SER A 172 7.43 10.20 6.09
C SER A 172 6.40 11.20 6.66
N GLY A 173 6.74 11.91 7.74
CA GLY A 173 5.82 12.74 8.54
C GLY A 173 5.17 13.94 7.85
#